data_AF-A0A5P2AVH6-F1
#
_entry.id   AF-A0A5P2AVH6-F1
#
_cell.length_a   1.000
_cell.length_b   1.000
_cell.length_c   1.000
_cell.angle_alpha   90.00
_cell.angle_beta   90.00
_cell.angle_gamma   90.00
#
_symmetry.space_group_name_H-M   'P 1'
#
loop_
_entity.id
_entity.type
_entity.pdbx_description
1 polymer ?
#
loop_
_entity_poly.entity_id
_entity_poly.type
_entity_poly.pdbx_seq_one_letter_code
_entity_poly.pdbx_strand_id
1 'polypeptide(L)' 'MAEAARPVWSESRDGTALQELLKQRGCDGVDAVMVTMQVVGCGLAEAQEMFFAAPCRTAELSFHNAVMDGLERFQDDA' A
#
# COMPACT_ATOMS: atom_id res chain seq x y z
N MET A 1 3.71 -13.71 4.86
CA MET A 1 3.06 -12.79 3.90
C MET A 1 3.49 -13.04 2.46
N ALA A 2 4.79 -12.98 2.12
CA ALA A 2 5.26 -13.21 0.75
C ALA A 2 4.76 -14.52 0.11
N GLU A 3 4.85 -15.66 0.79
CA GLU A 3 4.36 -16.94 0.26
C GLU A 3 2.87 -16.93 -0.09
N ALA A 4 2.04 -16.20 0.66
CA ALA A 4 0.60 -16.07 0.38
C ALA A 4 0.32 -15.13 -0.81
N ALA A 5 1.24 -14.22 -1.12
CA ALA A 5 1.10 -13.22 -2.18
C ALA A 5 1.77 -13.64 -3.50
N ARG A 6 2.71 -14.59 -3.47
CA ARG A 6 3.38 -15.15 -4.66
C ARG A 6 2.40 -15.64 -5.74
N PRO A 7 1.29 -16.35 -5.43
CA PRO A 7 0.36 -16.81 -6.45
C PRO A 7 -0.26 -15.65 -7.24
N VAL A 8 -0.71 -14.59 -6.55
CA VAL A 8 -1.33 -13.41 -7.20
C VAL A 8 -0.36 -12.76 -8.17
N TRP A 9 0.90 -12.54 -7.75
CA TRP A 9 1.90 -11.97 -8.64
C TRP A 9 2.26 -12.90 -9.82
N SER A 10 2.32 -14.21 -9.57
CA SER A 10 2.66 -15.19 -10.62
C SER A 10 1.59 -15.28 -11.70
N GLU A 11 0.32 -15.12 -11.32
CA GLU A 11 -0.83 -15.24 -12.21
C GLU A 11 -1.05 -13.98 -13.06
N SER A 12 -1.05 -12.80 -12.45
CA SER A 12 -1.44 -11.55 -13.13
C SER A 12 -0.30 -10.61 -13.47
N ARG A 13 0.82 -10.69 -12.73
CA ARG A 13 1.87 -9.66 -12.71
C ARG A 13 1.31 -8.25 -12.49
N ASP A 14 0.18 -8.15 -11.81
CA ASP A 14 -0.50 -6.89 -11.52
C ASP A 14 -0.12 -6.39 -10.12
N GLY A 15 0.60 -5.26 -10.09
CA GLY A 15 0.99 -4.60 -8.86
C GLY A 15 -0.20 -4.08 -8.04
N THR A 16 -1.28 -3.68 -8.70
CA THR A 16 -2.49 -3.21 -8.03
C THR A 16 -3.18 -4.33 -7.29
N ALA A 17 -3.42 -5.46 -7.96
CA ALA A 17 -3.99 -6.65 -7.33
C ALA A 17 -3.13 -7.18 -6.17
N LEU A 18 -1.80 -7.11 -6.32
CA LEU A 18 -0.86 -7.45 -5.24
C LEU A 18 -1.05 -6.54 -4.02
N GLN A 19 -1.09 -5.21 -4.20
CA GLN A 19 -1.27 -4.28 -3.09
C GLN A 19 -2.65 -4.41 -2.42
N GLU A 20 -3.70 -4.67 -3.20
CA GLU A 20 -5.05 -4.96 -2.66
C GLU A 20 -5.05 -6.20 -1.76
N LEU A 21 -4.42 -7.29 -2.19
CA LEU A 21 -4.29 -8.49 -1.35
C LEU A 21 -3.54 -8.18 -0.05
N LEU A 22 -2.43 -7.45 -0.13
CA LEU A 22 -1.63 -7.12 1.06
C LEU A 22 -2.44 -6.28 2.05
N LYS A 23 -3.17 -5.27 1.56
CA LYS A 23 -4.10 -4.46 2.37
C LYS A 23 -5.19 -5.31 3.03
N GLN A 24 -5.85 -6.19 2.26
CA GLN A 24 -6.90 -7.08 2.79
C GLN A 24 -6.40 -8.02 3.89
N ARG A 25 -5.09 -8.28 3.92
CA ARG A 25 -4.42 -9.11 4.92
C ARG A 25 -3.80 -8.30 6.07
N GLY A 26 -4.00 -6.97 6.10
CA GLY A 26 -3.42 -6.08 7.11
C GLY A 26 -1.90 -5.95 7.01
N CYS A 27 -1.33 -6.11 5.82
CA CYS A 27 0.09 -5.88 5.56
C CYS A 27 0.22 -4.49 4.95
N ASP A 28 0.75 -3.55 5.74
CA ASP A 28 0.71 -2.11 5.46
C ASP A 28 2.10 -1.48 5.57
N GLY A 29 2.22 -0.23 5.09
CA GLY A 29 3.44 0.57 5.19
C GLY A 29 4.71 -0.17 4.72
N VAL A 30 5.73 -0.19 5.58
CA VAL A 30 7.03 -0.79 5.27
C VAL A 30 6.94 -2.30 5.05
N ASP A 31 6.08 -3.00 5.79
CA ASP A 31 5.92 -4.45 5.64
C ASP A 31 5.38 -4.80 4.25
N ALA A 32 4.42 -4.02 3.74
CA ALA A 32 3.89 -4.20 2.39
C ALA A 32 4.97 -3.97 1.33
N VAL A 33 5.82 -2.96 1.49
CA VAL A 33 6.95 -2.69 0.58
C VAL A 33 7.95 -3.85 0.59
N MET A 34 8.34 -4.35 1.77
CA MET A 34 9.28 -5.46 1.90
C MET A 34 8.74 -6.76 1.30
N VAL A 35 7.44 -7.05 1.52
CA VAL A 35 6.78 -8.20 0.89
C VAL A 35 6.72 -8.03 -0.62
N THR A 36 6.47 -6.82 -1.11
CA THR A 36 6.46 -6.52 -2.54
C THR A 36 7.82 -6.78 -3.17
N MET A 37 8.92 -6.32 -2.55
CA MET A 37 10.29 -6.62 -3.02
C MET A 37 10.53 -8.13 -3.12
N GLN A 38 10.13 -8.89 -2.10
CA GLN A 38 10.35 -10.35 -2.06
C GLN A 38 9.51 -11.11 -3.09
N VAL A 39 8.26 -10.69 -3.32
CA VAL A 39 7.33 -11.34 -4.24
C VAL A 39 7.67 -11.01 -5.69
N VAL A 40 7.97 -9.74 -5.96
CA VAL A 40 8.27 -9.24 -7.31
C VAL A 40 9.69 -9.54 -7.72
N GLY A 41 10.63 -9.57 -6.77
CA GLY A 41 12.06 -9.67 -7.03
C GLY A 41 12.69 -8.35 -7.48
N CYS A 42 12.11 -7.23 -7.06
CA CYS A 42 12.53 -5.87 -7.43
C CYS A 42 13.29 -5.14 -6.31
N GLY A 43 13.87 -3.99 -6.66
CA GLY A 43 14.54 -3.11 -5.71
C GLY A 43 13.56 -2.31 -4.84
N LEU A 44 14.09 -1.65 -3.80
CA LEU A 44 13.29 -0.84 -2.88
C LEU A 44 12.53 0.28 -3.60
N ALA A 45 13.18 1.00 -4.51
CA ALA A 45 12.57 2.11 -5.23
C ALA A 45 11.36 1.64 -6.06
N GLU A 46 11.51 0.53 -6.78
CA GLU A 46 10.43 -0.07 -7.59
C GLU A 46 9.28 -0.56 -6.70
N ALA A 47 9.59 -1.20 -5.57
CA ALA A 47 8.57 -1.64 -4.62
C ALA A 47 7.81 -0.47 -3.96
N GLN A 48 8.51 0.62 -3.65
CA GLN A 48 7.89 1.85 -3.15
C GLN A 48 7.00 2.49 -4.21
N GLU A 49 7.45 2.56 -5.46
CA GLU A 49 6.63 3.07 -6.57
C GLU A 49 5.35 2.26 -6.72
N MET A 50 5.44 0.92 -6.71
CA MET A 50 4.26 0.05 -6.76
C MET A 50 3.31 0.26 -5.57
N PHE A 51 3.85 0.46 -4.37
CA PHE A 51 3.05 0.72 -3.17
C PHE A 51 2.32 2.07 -3.28
N PHE A 52 3.03 3.15 -3.58
CA PHE A 52 2.46 4.49 -3.64
C PHE A 52 1.56 4.73 -4.85
N ALA A 53 1.79 4.03 -5.97
CA ALA A 53 0.95 4.14 -7.15
C ALA A 53 -0.35 3.31 -7.06
N ALA A 54 -0.44 2.37 -6.12
CA ALA A 54 -1.62 1.51 -6.01
C ALA A 54 -2.85 2.31 -5.53
N PRO A 55 -3.98 2.26 -6.27
CA PRO A 55 -5.19 3.01 -5.93
C PRO A 55 -5.68 2.78 -4.49
N CYS A 56 -5.54 1.56 -3.98
CA CYS A 56 -5.97 1.21 -2.63
C CYS A 56 -5.17 1.92 -1.52
N ARG A 57 -3.91 2.26 -1.80
CA ARG A 57 -2.97 2.98 -0.93
C ARG A 57 -3.15 4.48 -1.07
N THR A 58 -3.31 4.96 -2.30
CA THR A 58 -3.62 6.37 -2.56
C THR A 58 -4.94 6.79 -1.90
N ALA A 59 -5.97 5.94 -1.97
CA ALA A 59 -7.26 6.19 -1.31
C ALA A 59 -7.16 6.16 0.22
N GLU A 60 -6.30 5.31 0.77
CA GLU A 60 -6.05 5.25 2.21
C GLU A 60 -5.35 6.53 2.70
N LEU A 61 -4.30 6.97 1.99
CA LEU A 61 -3.58 8.20 2.29
C LEU A 61 -4.48 9.42 2.15
N SER A 62 -5.31 9.50 1.10
CA SER A 62 -6.21 10.64 0.91
C SER A 62 -7.27 10.72 2.01
N PHE A 63 -7.81 9.59 2.45
CA PHE A 63 -8.71 9.53 3.59
C PHE A 63 -8.02 9.99 4.88
N HIS A 64 -6.81 9.48 5.14
CA HIS A 64 -6.03 9.87 6.31
C HIS A 64 -5.79 11.38 6.34
N ASN A 65 -5.30 11.96 5.24
CA ASN A 65 -5.05 13.39 5.15
C ASN A 65 -6.33 14.21 5.35
N ALA A 66 -7.44 13.82 4.72
CA ALA A 66 -8.71 14.53 4.89
C ALA A 66 -9.20 14.53 6.35
N VAL A 67 -8.97 13.44 7.09
CA VAL A 67 -9.27 13.38 8.53
C VAL A 67 -8.35 14.30 9.32
N MET A 68 -7.04 14.26 9.07
CA MET A 68 -6.06 15.11 9.75
C MET A 68 -6.33 16.60 9.50
N ASP A 69 -6.54 16.99 8.25
CA ASP A 69 -6.91 18.36 7.86
C ASP A 69 -8.21 18.82 8.53
N GLY A 70 -9.13 17.88 8.78
CA GLY A 70 -10.36 18.16 9.54
C GLY A 70 -10.05 18.46 11.01
N LEU A 71 -9.25 17.60 11.65
CA LEU A 71 -8.86 17.75 13.05
C LEU A 71 -8.06 19.03 13.31
N GLU A 72 -7.15 19.40 12.41
CA GLU A 72 -6.39 20.65 12.50
C GLU A 72 -7.31 21.86 12.46
N ARG A 73 -8.26 21.91 11.51
CA ARG A 73 -9.26 22.99 11.44
C ARG A 73 -10.13 23.08 12.69
N PHE A 74 -10.54 21.94 13.26
CA PHE A 74 -11.31 21.93 14.50
C PHE A 74 -10.52 22.49 15.69
N GLN A 75 -9.19 22.36 15.71
CA GLN A 75 -8.35 22.94 16.76
C GLN A 75 -8.15 24.44 16.58
N ASP A 76 -8.04 24.91 15.34
CA ASP A 76 -7.89 26.35 15.04
C ASP A 76 -9.20 27.15 15.29
N ASP A 77 -10.36 26.50 15.18
CA ASP A 77 -11.68 27.10 15.40
C ASP A 77 -12.15 27.08 16.88
N ALA A 78 -11.40 26.45 17.79
CA ALA A 78 -11.75 26.27 19.21
C ALA A 78 -11.05 27.27 20.16
#